data_AF-A0A7S3FQY0-F1
#
_entry.id   AF-A0A7S3FQY0-F1
#
_cell.length_a   1.000
_cell.length_b   1.000
_cell.length_c   1.000
_cell.angle_alpha   90.00
_cell.angle_beta   90.00
_cell.angle_gamma   90.00
#
_symmetry.space_group_name_H-M   'P 1'
#
loop_
_entity.id
_entity.type
_entity.pdbx_description
1 polymer ?
#
loop_
_entity_poly.entity_id
_entity_poly.type
_entity_poly.pdbx_seq_one_letter_code
_entity_poly.pdbx_strand_id
1 'polypeptide(L)'
;WLLPVCGFLVGYVTNWLALKVIFAPIEPVQCGPFRAQGLFLKRQNEVSVMFAELSADYFLKPEGMWGEILRGARFERFKLMVENYTYRYMCEYLGNAKLPVMIYLGQEGLNHLSLKM
;
A
#
# COMPACT_ATOMS: atom_id res chain seq x y z
N TRP A 1 -34.55 -32.17 0.41
CA TRP A 1 -33.85 -31.34 1.42
C TRP A 1 -32.58 -31.98 1.96
N LEU A 2 -32.53 -33.29 2.21
CA LEU A 2 -31.32 -33.97 2.70
C LEU A 2 -30.12 -33.88 1.73
N LEU A 3 -30.34 -34.11 0.43
CA LEU A 3 -29.28 -34.10 -0.59
C LEU A 3 -28.52 -32.76 -0.70
N PRO A 4 -29.18 -31.59 -0.78
CA PRO A 4 -28.50 -30.30 -0.75
C PRO A 4 -27.66 -30.06 0.51
N VAL A 5 -28.19 -30.46 1.67
CA VAL A 5 -27.52 -30.23 2.97
C VAL A 5 -26.27 -31.10 3.09
N CYS A 6 -26.35 -32.38 2.72
CA CYS A 6 -25.19 -33.26 2.70
C CYS A 6 -24.13 -32.79 1.69
N GLY A 7 -24.54 -32.35 0.49
CA GLY A 7 -23.62 -31.80 -0.51
C GLY A 7 -22.89 -30.54 -0.03
N PHE A 8 -23.62 -29.62 0.61
CA PHE A 8 -23.02 -28.42 1.21
C PHE A 8 -22.05 -28.76 2.34
N LEU A 9 -22.43 -29.69 3.22
CA LEU A 9 -21.59 -30.10 4.35
C LEU A 9 -20.29 -30.75 3.87
N VAL A 10 -20.37 -31.73 2.95
CA VAL A 10 -19.19 -32.40 2.40
C VAL A 10 -18.33 -31.42 1.60
N GLY A 11 -18.94 -30.55 0.79
CA GLY A 11 -18.22 -29.52 0.03
C GLY A 11 -17.46 -28.55 0.96
N TYR A 12 -18.11 -28.08 2.01
CA TYR A 12 -17.51 -27.21 3.01
C TYR A 12 -16.34 -27.88 3.73
N VAL A 13 -16.54 -29.11 4.23
CA VAL A 13 -15.50 -29.87 4.93
C VAL A 13 -14.31 -30.17 4.02
N THR A 14 -14.57 -30.53 2.76
CA THR A 14 -13.51 -30.84 1.78
C THR A 14 -12.73 -29.58 1.41
N ASN A 15 -13.40 -28.45 1.19
CA ASN A 15 -12.73 -27.18 0.90
C ASN A 15 -11.87 -26.71 2.09
N TRP A 16 -12.40 -26.85 3.31
CA TRP A 16 -11.65 -26.55 4.53
C TRP A 16 -10.39 -27.42 4.67
N LEU A 17 -10.51 -28.72 4.40
CA LEU A 17 -9.37 -29.64 4.44
C LEU A 17 -8.33 -29.31 3.36
N ALA A 18 -8.78 -29.02 2.13
CA ALA A 18 -7.91 -28.66 1.02
C ALA A 18 -7.08 -27.42 1.34
N LEU A 19 -7.71 -26.37 1.85
CA LEU A 19 -7.00 -25.15 2.29
C LEU A 19 -5.98 -25.46 3.38
N LYS A 20 -6.34 -26.30 4.36
CA LYS A 20 -5.42 -26.68 5.43
C LYS A 20 -4.20 -27.42 4.90
N VAL A 21 -4.34 -28.29 3.89
CA VAL A 21 -3.23 -29.02 3.27
C VAL A 21 -2.35 -28.11 2.39
N ILE A 22 -2.96 -27.13 1.71
CA ILE A 22 -2.22 -26.18 0.87
C ILE A 22 -1.36 -25.24 1.72
N PHE A 23 -1.92 -24.71 2.82
CA PHE A 23 -1.30 -23.64 3.62
C PHE A 23 -0.62 -24.10 4.91
N ALA A 24 -0.86 -25.32 5.39
CA ALA A 24 -0.20 -25.85 6.60
C ALA A 24 0.53 -27.18 6.31
N PRO A 25 1.64 -27.48 7.01
CA PRO A 25 2.25 -26.69 8.10
C PRO A 25 3.13 -25.54 7.57
N ILE A 26 3.15 -24.43 8.32
CA ILE A 26 3.92 -23.22 8.03
C ILE A 26 5.41 -23.48 8.22
N GLU A 27 5.74 -24.17 9.30
CA GLU A 27 7.08 -24.67 9.58
C GLU A 27 7.20 -26.10 9.07
N PRO A 28 8.34 -26.49 8.48
CA PRO A 28 8.55 -27.85 7.99
C PRO A 28 8.56 -28.82 9.18
N VAL A 29 7.48 -29.59 9.32
CA VAL A 29 7.39 -30.63 10.36
C VAL A 29 8.11 -31.87 9.85
N GLN A 30 9.19 -32.23 10.54
CA GLN A 30 9.96 -33.44 10.24
C GLN A 30 9.42 -34.59 11.10
N CYS A 31 8.69 -35.51 10.48
CA CYS A 31 8.31 -36.78 11.11
C CYS A 31 9.21 -37.88 10.53
N GLY A 32 10.40 -38.06 11.10
CA GLY A 32 11.39 -39.03 10.62
C GLY A 32 11.93 -38.67 9.22
N PRO A 33 11.99 -39.61 8.25
CA PRO A 33 12.47 -39.34 6.89
C PRO A 33 11.49 -38.51 6.03
N PHE A 34 10.26 -38.28 6.52
CA PHE A 34 9.24 -37.54 5.79
C PHE A 34 9.18 -36.08 6.26
N ARG A 35 9.30 -35.15 5.30
CA ARG A 35 9.13 -33.70 5.52
C ARG A 35 7.73 -33.30 5.06
N ALA A 36 6.87 -32.96 6.01
CA ALA A 36 5.56 -32.39 5.71
C ALA A 36 5.67 -30.86 5.70
N GLN A 37 5.32 -30.25 4.57
CA GLN A 37 5.27 -28.80 4.38
C GLN A 37 4.09 -28.47 3.47
N GLY A 38 3.38 -27.38 3.74
CA GLY A 38 2.28 -26.92 2.88
C GLY A 38 2.76 -26.75 1.44
N LEU A 39 1.97 -27.23 0.48
CA LEU A 39 2.35 -27.21 -0.95
C LEU A 39 2.61 -25.78 -1.45
N PHE A 40 1.87 -24.80 -0.92
CA PHE A 40 2.04 -23.39 -1.22
C PHE A 40 3.39 -22.87 -0.71
N LEU A 41 3.74 -23.18 0.54
CA LEU A 41 5.00 -22.72 1.14
C LEU A 41 6.22 -23.34 0.46
N LYS A 42 6.11 -24.59 0.00
CA LYS A 42 7.18 -25.24 -0.78
C LYS A 42 7.47 -24.50 -2.10
N ARG A 43 6.46 -23.88 -2.69
CA ARG A 43 6.55 -23.08 -3.94
C ARG A 43 6.42 -21.57 -3.71
N GLN A 44 6.65 -21.10 -2.49
CA GLN A 44 6.44 -19.70 -2.12
C GLN A 44 7.19 -18.75 -3.05
N ASN A 45 8.41 -19.11 -3.46
CA ASN A 45 9.23 -18.25 -4.32
C ASN A 45 8.53 -17.99 -5.68
N GLU A 46 8.10 -19.05 -6.37
CA GLU A 46 7.35 -18.95 -7.64
C GLU A 46 6.07 -18.12 -7.48
N VAL A 47 5.30 -18.38 -6.42
CA VAL A 47 4.04 -17.68 -6.18
C VAL A 47 4.26 -16.21 -5.81
N SER A 48 5.31 -15.91 -5.05
CA SER A 48 5.61 -14.54 -4.63
C SER A 48 5.99 -13.64 -5.79
N VAL A 49 6.70 -14.17 -6.79
CA VAL A 49 7.05 -13.43 -8.02
C VAL A 49 5.78 -13.10 -8.80
N MET A 50 4.94 -14.11 -9.07
CA MET A 50 3.67 -13.91 -9.76
C MET A 50 2.75 -12.94 -9.01
N PHE A 51 2.70 -13.04 -7.68
CA PHE A 51 1.90 -12.15 -6.85
C PHE A 51 2.42 -10.71 -6.87
N ALA A 52 3.74 -10.52 -6.89
CA ALA A 52 4.36 -9.21 -7.02
C ALA A 52 4.07 -8.56 -8.38
N GLU A 53 4.18 -9.32 -9.46
CA GLU A 53 3.84 -8.87 -10.82
C GLU A 53 2.37 -8.44 -10.92
N LEU A 54 1.45 -9.30 -10.45
CA LEU A 54 0.02 -8.98 -10.43
C LEU A 54 -0.25 -7.74 -9.56
N SER A 55 0.36 -7.65 -8.38
CA SER A 55 0.16 -6.50 -7.50
C SER A 55 0.68 -5.20 -8.12
N ALA A 56 1.81 -5.26 -8.83
CA ALA A 56 2.35 -4.11 -9.55
C ALA A 56 1.38 -3.66 -10.66
N ASP A 57 0.86 -4.60 -11.43
CA ASP A 57 -0.05 -4.35 -12.55
C ASP A 57 -1.44 -3.87 -12.12
N TYR A 58 -1.93 -4.29 -10.96
CA TYR A 58 -3.26 -3.91 -10.49
C TYR A 58 -3.26 -2.67 -9.59
N PHE A 59 -2.28 -2.55 -8.68
CA PHE A 59 -2.31 -1.52 -7.63
C PHE A 59 -1.28 -0.41 -7.80
N LEU A 60 -0.11 -0.71 -8.38
CA LEU A 60 1.02 0.22 -8.43
C LEU A 60 1.19 0.89 -9.80
N LYS A 61 0.15 0.88 -10.64
CA LYS A 61 0.17 1.57 -11.93
C LYS A 61 0.38 3.08 -11.73
N PRO A 62 1.51 3.65 -12.18
CA PRO A 62 1.85 5.05 -11.94
C PRO A 62 0.78 6.00 -12.48
N GLU A 63 0.16 5.70 -13.61
CA GLU A 63 -0.82 6.56 -14.27
C GLU A 63 -2.08 6.73 -13.41
N GLY A 64 -2.54 5.64 -12.79
CA GLY A 64 -3.68 5.66 -11.87
C GLY A 64 -3.34 6.36 -10.56
N MET A 65 -2.17 6.06 -9.99
CA MET A 65 -1.72 6.69 -8.75
C MET A 65 -1.55 8.20 -8.88
N TRP A 66 -0.88 8.68 -9.94
CA TRP A 66 -0.71 10.12 -10.18
C TRP A 66 -2.05 10.80 -10.44
N GLY A 67 -2.95 10.17 -11.17
CA GLY A 67 -4.31 10.67 -11.37
C GLY A 67 -5.03 10.91 -10.05
N GLU A 68 -4.99 9.95 -9.13
CA GLU A 68 -5.64 10.06 -7.83
C GLU A 68 -4.94 11.07 -6.89
N ILE A 69 -3.61 11.16 -6.92
CA ILE A 69 -2.88 12.16 -6.12
C ILE A 69 -3.22 13.58 -6.59
N LEU A 70 -3.28 13.80 -7.91
CA LEU A 70 -3.45 15.12 -8.52
C LEU A 70 -4.91 15.58 -8.66
N ARG A 71 -5.86 14.65 -8.70
CA ARG A 71 -7.28 14.95 -8.96
C ARG A 71 -8.25 14.32 -7.97
N GLY A 72 -7.77 13.45 -7.09
CA GLY A 72 -8.58 12.72 -6.13
C GLY A 72 -8.97 13.53 -4.90
N ALA A 73 -9.70 12.89 -4.00
CA ALA A 73 -10.32 13.54 -2.84
C ALA A 73 -9.31 14.17 -1.86
N ARG A 74 -8.03 13.78 -1.94
CA ARG A 74 -6.95 14.25 -1.04
C ARG A 74 -5.98 15.23 -1.72
N PHE A 75 -6.25 15.69 -2.94
CA PHE A 75 -5.39 16.62 -3.67
C PHE A 75 -5.06 17.88 -2.87
N GLU A 76 -6.05 18.47 -2.18
CA GLU A 76 -5.82 19.67 -1.34
C GLU A 76 -4.79 19.45 -0.24
N ARG A 77 -4.75 18.26 0.38
CA ARG A 77 -3.73 17.94 1.39
C ARG A 77 -2.36 17.76 0.78
N PHE A 78 -2.29 17.15 -0.41
CA PHE A 78 -1.06 17.01 -1.16
C PHE A 78 -0.49 18.38 -1.57
N LYS A 79 -1.34 19.27 -2.11
CA LYS A 79 -0.99 20.64 -2.45
C LYS A 79 -0.39 21.39 -1.26
N LEU A 80 -1.04 21.33 -0.10
CA LEU A 80 -0.52 21.95 1.13
C LEU A 80 0.82 21.37 1.59
N MET A 81 1.03 20.06 1.42
CA MET A 81 2.30 19.43 1.75
C MET A 81 3.42 19.96 0.86
N VAL A 82 3.17 20.07 -0.45
CA VAL A 82 4.15 20.60 -1.42
C VAL A 82 4.44 22.08 -1.17
N GLU A 83 3.42 22.90 -0.94
CA GLU A 83 3.57 24.32 -0.62
C GLU A 83 4.40 24.52 0.66
N ASN A 84 4.07 23.79 1.73
CA ASN A 84 4.81 23.86 3.00
C ASN A 84 6.26 23.37 2.86
N TYR A 85 6.49 22.30 2.10
CA TYR A 85 7.84 21.79 1.86
C TYR A 85 8.68 22.81 1.07
N THR A 86 8.12 23.37 0.00
CA THR A 86 8.78 24.39 -0.84
C THR A 86 9.10 25.63 -0.02
N TYR A 87 8.15 26.13 0.78
CA TYR A 87 8.37 27.28 1.65
C TYR A 87 9.49 27.03 2.67
N ARG A 88 9.47 25.87 3.34
CA ARG A 88 10.52 25.51 4.30
C ARG A 88 11.88 25.43 3.62
N TYR A 89 11.94 24.77 2.46
CA TYR A 89 13.16 24.60 1.69
C TYR A 89 13.73 25.95 1.22
N MET A 90 12.89 26.82 0.67
CA MET A 90 13.31 28.17 0.27
C MET A 90 13.81 28.97 1.48
N CYS A 91 13.11 28.91 2.63
CA CYS A 91 13.56 29.59 3.84
C CYS A 91 14.91 29.09 4.36
N GLU A 92 15.16 27.79 4.24
CA GLU A 92 16.42 27.17 4.65
C GLU A 92 17.58 27.59 3.73
N TYR A 93 17.36 27.58 2.41
CA TYR A 93 18.36 28.01 1.43
C TYR A 93 18.66 29.52 1.49
N LEU A 94 17.64 30.35 1.77
CA LEU A 94 17.81 31.80 1.84
C LEU A 94 18.61 32.24 3.07
N GLY A 95 18.68 31.45 4.13
CA GLY A 95 19.46 31.76 5.33
C GLY A 95 19.24 33.21 5.81
N ASN A 96 20.32 33.99 5.85
CA ASN A 96 20.28 35.40 6.28
C ASN A 96 19.58 36.35 5.29
N ALA A 97 19.40 35.96 4.03
CA ALA A 97 18.64 36.71 3.02
C ALA A 97 17.12 36.46 3.11
N LYS A 98 16.65 35.61 4.03
CA LYS A 98 15.23 35.33 4.23
C LYS A 98 14.40 36.59 4.48
N LEU A 99 14.89 37.47 5.36
CA LEU A 99 14.16 38.68 5.78
C LEU A 99 13.95 39.67 4.62
N PRO A 100 14.98 40.08 3.84
CA PRO A 100 14.78 40.97 2.71
C PRO A 100 13.93 40.33 1.59
N VAL A 101 14.07 39.02 1.34
CA VAL A 101 13.28 38.33 0.31
C VAL A 101 11.80 38.23 0.69
N MET A 102 11.47 37.96 1.96
CA MET A 102 10.08 37.98 2.44
C MET A 102 9.44 39.37 2.34
N ILE A 103 10.21 40.42 2.61
CA ILE A 103 9.73 41.80 2.50
C ILE A 103 9.47 42.16 1.04
N TYR A 104 10.35 41.74 0.13
CA TYR A 104 10.25 42.05 -1.31
C TYR A 104 9.12 41.28 -2.03
N LEU A 105 8.87 40.03 -1.63
CA LEU A 105 7.79 39.21 -2.18
C LEU A 105 6.39 39.67 -1.70
N GLY A 106 6.30 40.52 -0.67
CA GLY A 106 5.07 41.21 -0.28
C GLY A 106 3.96 40.32 0.32
N GLN A 107 2.90 40.96 0.80
CA GLN A 107 1.77 40.39 1.56
C GLN A 107 0.99 39.25 0.87
N GLU A 108 1.18 39.00 -0.42
CA GLU A 108 0.59 37.84 -1.11
C GLU A 108 1.13 36.50 -0.56
N GLY A 109 2.37 36.50 -0.05
CA GLY A 109 2.96 35.38 0.69
C GLY A 109 2.50 35.27 2.16
N LEU A 110 1.89 36.31 2.73
CA LEU A 110 1.41 36.30 4.12
C LEU A 110 -0.08 35.94 4.21
N ASN A 111 -0.89 36.29 3.21
CA ASN A 111 -2.32 36.01 3.21
C ASN A 111 -2.67 34.52 3.08
N HIS A 112 -1.84 33.69 2.43
CA HIS A 112 -2.05 32.24 2.40
C HIS A 112 -1.63 31.54 3.71
N LEU A 113 -0.81 32.19 4.56
CA LEU A 113 -0.37 31.66 5.86
C LEU A 113 -1.37 31.94 6.99
N SER A 114 -2.18 33.01 6.87
CA SER A 114 -3.15 33.39 7.91
C SER A 114 -4.56 32.83 7.70
N LEU A 115 -4.89 32.26 6.53
CA LEU A 115 -6.24 31.76 6.22
C LEU A 115 -6.47 30.26 6.53
N LYS A 116 -5.49 29.57 7.11
CA LYS A 116 -5.57 28.13 7.42
C LYS A 116 -5.14 27.77 8.84
N MET A 117 -5.33 28.71 9.79
CA MET A 117 -5.37 28.39 11.21
C MET A 117 -6.82 28.11 11.63
#